data_AF-A0A6A5V7W4-F1
#
_entry.id   AF-A0A6A5V7W4-F1
#
_cell.length_a   1.000
_cell.length_b   1.000
_cell.length_c   1.000
_cell.angle_alpha   90.00
_cell.angle_beta   90.00
_cell.angle_gamma   90.00
#
_symmetry.space_group_name_H-M   'P 1'
#
loop_
_entity.id
_entity.type
_entity.pdbx_description
1 polymer ?
#
loop_
_entity_poly.entity_id
_entity_poly.type
_entity_poly.pdbx_seq_one_letter_code
_entity_poly.pdbx_strand_id
1 'polypeptide(L)'
;MPAIDEAIAYIDSLALGENFEYVKVVKMYGVDRITLSRRHRRVQRPRQKLTPQQEQELVRYIKRLTERHIPPTREMIQNFALTIAKELVSES
;
A
#
# COMPACT_ATOMS: atom_id res chain seq x y z
N MET A 1 13.82 -3.34 -5.58
CA MET A 1 14.34 -4.72 -5.77
C MET A 1 14.09 -5.10 -7.22
N PRO A 2 14.97 -4.71 -8.16
CA PRO A 2 14.70 -4.75 -9.60
C PRO A 2 14.34 -6.15 -10.11
N ALA A 3 15.03 -7.20 -9.65
CA ALA A 3 14.79 -8.58 -10.10
C ALA A 3 13.37 -9.12 -9.80
N ILE A 4 12.73 -8.70 -8.71
CA ILE A 4 11.35 -9.13 -8.42
C ILE A 4 10.36 -8.41 -9.34
N ASP A 5 10.62 -7.13 -9.64
CA ASP A 5 9.77 -6.35 -10.52
C ASP A 5 9.86 -6.84 -11.97
N GLU A 6 11.05 -7.24 -12.43
CA GLU A 6 11.27 -7.91 -13.71
C GLU A 6 10.56 -9.28 -13.80
N ALA A 7 10.65 -10.09 -12.74
CA ALA A 7 9.95 -11.38 -12.67
C ALA A 7 8.43 -11.23 -12.71
N ILE A 8 7.89 -10.15 -12.13
CA ILE A 8 6.45 -9.83 -12.21
C ILE A 8 6.08 -9.40 -13.63
N ALA A 9 6.86 -8.51 -14.26
CA ALA A 9 6.62 -8.08 -15.63
C ALA A 9 6.64 -9.26 -16.61
N TYR A 10 7.54 -10.23 -16.40
CA TYR A 10 7.56 -11.48 -17.17
C TYR A 10 6.25 -12.26 -17.01
N ILE A 11 5.79 -12.46 -15.78
CA ILE A 11 4.53 -13.18 -15.52
C ILE A 11 3.33 -12.44 -16.15
N ASP A 12 3.28 -11.11 -16.01
CA ASP A 12 2.21 -10.26 -16.58
C ASP A 12 2.24 -10.23 -18.12
N SER A 13 3.38 -10.55 -18.74
CA SER A 13 3.54 -10.64 -20.20
C SER A 13 3.09 -11.97 -20.81
N LEU A 14 2.88 -13.00 -19.99
CA LEU A 14 2.36 -14.28 -20.46
C LEU A 14 0.93 -14.11 -20.95
N ALA A 15 0.51 -14.92 -21.93
CA ALA A 15 -0.83 -14.80 -22.48
C ALA A 15 -1.88 -15.01 -21.38
N LEU A 16 -2.97 -14.24 -21.42
CA LEU A 16 -4.03 -14.33 -20.42
C LEU A 16 -4.58 -15.77 -20.37
N GLY A 17 -4.34 -16.48 -19.27
CA GLY A 17 -4.74 -17.88 -19.10
C GLY A 17 -3.64 -18.92 -19.39
N GLU A 18 -2.43 -18.50 -19.73
CA GLU A 18 -1.28 -19.39 -19.87
C GLU A 18 -0.83 -19.91 -18.49
N ASN A 19 -0.70 -21.22 -18.37
CA ASN A 19 -0.25 -21.86 -17.14
C ASN A 19 1.27 -21.69 -16.99
N PHE A 20 1.71 -21.08 -15.89
CA PHE A 20 3.13 -20.97 -15.56
C PHE A 20 3.43 -21.50 -14.15
N GLU A 21 4.67 -21.91 -13.96
CA GLU A 21 5.17 -22.38 -12.68
C GLU A 21 6.11 -21.35 -12.05
N TYR A 22 5.77 -20.86 -10.85
CA TYR A 22 6.63 -19.95 -10.09
C TYR A 22 8.06 -20.48 -9.89
N VAL A 23 8.23 -21.82 -9.81
CA VAL A 23 9.55 -22.46 -9.66
C VAL A 23 10.47 -22.20 -10.85
N LYS A 24 9.92 -22.08 -12.06
CA LYS A 24 10.70 -21.76 -13.27
C LYS A 24 11.12 -20.29 -13.28
N VAL A 25 10.18 -19.40 -12.94
CA VAL A 25 10.44 -17.95 -12.89
C VAL A 25 11.49 -17.61 -11.83
N VAL A 26 11.42 -18.21 -10.63
CA VAL A 26 12.40 -17.93 -9.57
C VAL A 26 13.82 -18.37 -9.93
N LYS A 27 13.96 -19.47 -10.68
CA LYS A 27 15.27 -19.94 -11.17
C LYS A 27 15.84 -18.99 -12.23
N MET A 28 14.99 -18.44 -13.09
CA MET A 28 15.39 -17.51 -14.15
C MET A 28 15.87 -16.16 -13.58
N TYR A 29 15.17 -15.62 -12.58
CA TYR A 29 15.44 -14.29 -12.03
C TYR A 29 16.21 -14.31 -10.70
N GLY A 30 16.51 -15.50 -10.15
CA GLY A 30 17.24 -15.65 -8.88
C GLY A 30 16.51 -15.06 -7.66
N VAL A 31 15.18 -15.04 -7.66
CA VAL A 31 14.36 -14.43 -6.61
C VAL A 31 13.74 -15.48 -5.69
N ASP A 32 13.43 -15.11 -4.44
CA ASP A 32 12.70 -16.00 -3.52
C ASP A 32 11.26 -16.25 -4.00
N ARG A 33 10.83 -17.53 -3.99
CA ARG A 33 9.51 -17.96 -4.46
C ARG A 33 8.36 -17.38 -3.62
N ILE A 34 8.52 -17.32 -2.30
CA ILE A 34 7.48 -16.82 -1.40
C ILE A 34 7.27 -15.33 -1.66
N THR A 35 8.36 -14.60 -1.83
CA THR A 35 8.38 -13.16 -2.11
C THR A 35 7.74 -12.86 -3.46
N LEU A 36 8.12 -13.57 -4.52
CA LEU A 36 7.54 -13.41 -5.86
C LEU A 36 6.02 -13.67 -5.86
N SER A 37 5.59 -14.79 -5.26
CA SER A 37 4.17 -15.17 -5.21
C SER A 37 3.31 -14.14 -4.44
N ARG A 38 3.79 -13.67 -3.29
CA ARG A 38 3.08 -12.65 -2.49
C ARG A 38 2.91 -11.34 -3.24
N ARG A 39 3.95 -10.92 -3.98
CA ARG A 39 3.97 -9.64 -4.69
C ARG A 39 3.15 -9.70 -5.99
N HIS A 40 3.29 -10.75 -6.79
CA HIS A 40 2.52 -10.95 -8.03
C HIS A 40 1.00 -11.05 -7.75
N ARG A 41 0.60 -11.80 -6.73
CA ARG A 41 -0.83 -11.91 -6.35
C ARG A 41 -1.40 -10.63 -5.70
N ARG A 42 -0.60 -9.56 -5.58
CA ARG A 42 -0.95 -8.31 -4.89
C ARG A 42 -1.58 -8.55 -3.51
N VAL A 43 -1.16 -9.60 -2.80
CA VAL A 43 -1.65 -9.93 -1.45
C VAL A 43 -1.12 -8.95 -0.40
N GLN A 44 -0.26 -8.00 -0.82
CA GLN A 44 -0.03 -6.79 -0.04
C GLN A 44 -1.30 -5.93 -0.04
N ARG A 45 -2.10 -6.10 1.01
CA ARG A 45 -3.06 -5.07 1.40
C ARG A 45 -2.32 -3.73 1.49
N PRO A 46 -2.87 -2.64 0.96
CA PRO A 46 -2.30 -1.32 1.20
C PRO A 46 -2.17 -1.14 2.72
N ARG A 47 -0.94 -0.84 3.17
CA ARG A 47 -0.68 -0.54 4.59
C ARG A 47 -1.34 0.77 5.02
N GLN A 48 -1.68 1.60 4.05
CA GLN A 48 -2.34 2.89 4.24
C GLN A 48 -3.84 2.65 4.44
N LYS A 49 -4.32 3.04 5.62
CA LYS A 49 -5.75 3.05 5.96
C LYS A 49 -6.44 4.33 5.51
N LEU A 50 -5.65 5.37 5.20
CA LEU A 50 -6.13 6.65 4.70
C LEU A 50 -5.84 6.73 3.20
N THR A 51 -6.75 7.36 2.46
CA THR A 51 -6.51 7.75 1.08
C THR A 51 -5.53 8.93 1.04
N PRO A 52 -4.87 9.19 -0.10
CA PRO A 52 -4.00 10.36 -0.24
C PRO A 52 -4.69 11.70 0.10
N GLN A 53 -6.00 11.82 -0.16
CA GLN A 53 -6.79 13.00 0.19
C GLN A 53 -6.95 13.14 1.72
N GLN A 54 -7.24 12.05 2.42
CA GLN A 54 -7.35 12.04 3.89
C GLN A 54 -6.00 12.31 4.57
N GLU A 55 -4.89 11.81 4.02
CA GLU A 55 -3.56 12.14 4.52
C GLU A 55 -3.28 13.65 4.41
N GLN A 56 -3.68 14.30 3.31
CA GLN A 56 -3.57 15.75 3.18
C GLN A 56 -4.41 16.49 4.23
N GLU A 57 -5.60 15.99 4.53
CA GLU A 57 -6.46 16.58 5.55
C GLU A 57 -5.85 16.43 6.95
N LEU A 58 -5.32 15.26 7.30
CA LEU A 58 -4.59 15.03 8.54
C LEU A 58 -3.39 15.96 8.68
N VAL A 59 -2.63 16.18 7.59
CA VAL A 59 -1.51 17.14 7.57
C VAL A 59 -2.01 18.56 7.79
N ARG A 60 -3.12 18.98 7.17
CA ARG A 60 -3.72 20.31 7.41
C ARG A 60 -4.14 20.48 8.87
N TYR A 61 -4.73 19.46 9.47
CA TYR A 61 -5.09 19.46 10.89
C TYR A 61 -3.87 19.65 11.79
N ILE A 62 -2.81 18.87 11.58
CA ILE A 62 -1.56 18.98 12.36
C ILE A 62 -0.92 20.37 12.22
N LYS A 63 -0.93 20.95 11.01
CA LYS A 63 -0.44 22.32 10.78
C LYS A 63 -1.22 23.34 11.60
N ARG A 64 -2.57 23.28 11.59
CA ARG A 64 -3.43 24.18 12.38
C ARG A 64 -3.20 24.05 13.89
N LEU A 65 -2.90 22.85 14.40
CA LEU A 65 -2.53 22.67 15.80
C LEU A 65 -1.23 23.40 16.13
N THR A 66 -0.22 23.22 15.27
CA THR A 66 1.09 23.84 15.43
C THR A 66 1.01 25.37 15.36
N GLU A 67 0.23 25.92 14.42
CA GLU A 67 -0.05 27.36 14.29
C GLU A 67 -0.73 27.95 15.54
N ARG A 68 -1.51 27.13 16.25
CA ARG A 68 -2.18 27.52 17.51
C ARG A 68 -1.32 27.27 18.74
N HIS A 69 -0.04 26.95 18.57
CA HIS A 69 0.87 26.55 19.65
C HIS A 69 0.40 25.34 20.47
N ILE A 70 -0.41 24.46 19.85
CA ILE A 70 -0.86 23.21 20.46
C ILE A 70 0.00 22.08 19.89
N PRO A 71 0.86 21.44 20.70
CA PRO A 71 1.68 20.34 20.22
C PRO A 71 0.77 19.15 19.86
N PRO A 72 0.89 18.59 18.65
CA PRO A 72 0.08 17.44 18.24
C PRO A 72 0.48 16.21 19.04
N THR A 73 -0.47 15.60 19.75
CA THR A 73 -0.25 14.33 20.44
C THR A 73 -0.65 13.15 19.56
N ARG A 74 -0.10 11.96 19.87
CA ARG A 74 -0.45 10.72 19.16
C ARG A 74 -1.96 10.44 19.23
N GLU A 75 -2.59 10.72 20.38
CA GLU A 75 -4.02 10.53 20.57
C GLU A 75 -4.85 11.45 19.67
N MET A 76 -4.50 12.74 19.58
CA MET A 76 -5.17 13.69 18.68
C MET A 76 -5.08 13.26 17.22
N ILE A 77 -3.89 12.82 16.78
CA ILE A 77 -3.65 12.32 15.42
C ILE A 77 -4.50 11.08 15.16
N GLN A 78 -4.56 10.13 16.10
CA GLN A 78 -5.34 8.91 15.95
C GLN A 78 -6.84 9.17 15.91
N ASN A 79 -7.34 10.01 16.82
CA ASN A 79 -8.76 10.36 16.88
C ASN A 79 -9.20 11.05 15.59
N PHE A 80 -8.42 12.03 15.11
CA PHE A 80 -8.72 12.71 13.86
C PHE A 80 -8.65 11.77 12.65
N ALA A 81 -7.60 10.94 12.56
CA ALA A 81 -7.46 9.94 11.49
C ALA A 81 -8.61 8.92 11.48
N LEU A 82 -9.13 8.50 12.65
CA LEU A 82 -10.27 7.61 12.74
C LEU A 82 -11.57 8.27 12.29
N THR A 83 -11.76 9.56 12.58
CA THR A 83 -12.92 10.33 12.14
C THR A 83 -12.97 10.43 10.61
N ILE A 84 -11.90 10.94 9.99
CA ILE A 84 -11.85 11.10 8.52
C ILE A 84 -11.95 9.76 7.79
N ALA A 85 -11.41 8.68 8.37
CA ALA A 85 -11.50 7.33 7.81
C ALA A 85 -12.94 6.80 7.75
N LYS A 86 -13.78 7.15 8.73
CA LYS A 86 -15.19 6.71 8.80
C LYS A 86 -16.11 7.51 7.89
N GLU A 87 -15.87 8.80 7.73
CA GLU A 87 -16.69 9.68 6.88
C GLU A 87 -16.70 9.23 5.41
N LEU A 88 -15.58 8.73 4.87
CA LEU A 88 -15.55 8.13 3.52
C LEU A 88 -16.28 6.78 3.39
N VAL A 89 -16.53 6.07 4.50
CA VAL A 89 -17.23 4.77 4.46
C VAL A 89 -18.75 4.93 4.51
N SER A 90 -19.26 6.15 4.76
CA SER A 90 -20.68 6.47 4.78
C SER A 90 -21.24 6.99 3.45
N GLU A 91 -20.43 7.09 2.40
CA GLU A 91 -20.90 7.35 1.04
C GLU A 91 -21.00 6.02 0.26
N SER A 92 -22.08 5.27 0.49
CA SER A 92 -22.52 4.13 -0.34
C SER A 92 -24.02 3.90 -0.21
#